data_AF-A0A1B6H2K0-F1
#
_entry.id   AF-A0A1B6H2K0-F1
#
_cell.length_a   1.000
_cell.length_b   1.000
_cell.length_c   1.000
_cell.angle_alpha   90.00
_cell.angle_beta   90.00
_cell.angle_gamma   90.00
#
_symmetry.space_group_name_H-M   'P 1'
#
loop_
_entity.id
_entity.type
_entity.pdbx_description
1 polymer ?
#
loop_
_entity_poly.entity_id
_entity_poly.type
_entity_poly.pdbx_seq_one_letter_code
_entity_poly.pdbx_strand_id
1 'polypeptide(L)'
;SQTHLPGYVSDAQSIKDKGISEIICVSVNDPFVMAAWGKDQKTEGKVRMLADPSAEFTKALDLATDLPPLGGIRSKRYSMLIDNCVISSINVEPDGTGLSCSLAKNLKVV
;
A
#
# COMPACT_ATOMS: atom_id res chain seq x y z
N SER A 1 -3.05 10.01 0.73
CA SER A 1 -4.41 9.47 0.47
C SER A 1 -5.26 9.69 1.70
N GLN A 2 -6.46 10.24 1.56
CA GLN A 2 -7.35 10.56 2.70
C GLN A 2 -8.20 9.37 3.17
N THR A 3 -8.28 8.30 2.37
CA THR A 3 -9.20 7.18 2.64
C THR A 3 -8.48 5.83 2.67
N HIS A 4 -7.49 5.63 1.80
CA HIS A 4 -6.84 4.32 1.65
C HIS A 4 -6.01 3.95 2.88
N LEU A 5 -4.94 4.68 3.15
CA LEU A 5 -4.07 4.45 4.31
C LEU A 5 -4.83 4.58 5.66
N PRO A 6 -5.69 5.60 5.89
CA PRO A 6 -6.49 5.69 7.12
C PRO A 6 -7.39 4.49 7.39
N GLY A 7 -7.93 3.85 6.34
CA GLY A 7 -8.70 2.61 6.47
C GLY A 7 -7.85 1.50 7.06
N TYR A 8 -6.64 1.29 6.54
CA TYR A 8 -5.71 0.28 7.07
C TYR A 8 -5.22 0.61 8.49
N VAL A 9 -5.03 1.89 8.82
CA VAL A 9 -4.64 2.30 10.18
C VAL A 9 -5.76 2.05 11.19
N SER A 10 -7.02 2.29 10.80
CA SER A 10 -8.19 2.04 11.63
C SER A 10 -8.41 0.54 11.85
N ASP A 11 -8.30 -0.27 10.79
CA ASP A 11 -8.56 -1.70 10.82
C ASP A 11 -7.34 -2.55 11.23
N ALA A 12 -6.21 -1.90 11.55
CA ALA A 12 -4.91 -2.58 11.75
C ALA A 12 -4.97 -3.73 12.76
N GLN A 13 -5.66 -3.53 13.88
CA GLN A 13 -5.81 -4.58 14.89
C GLN A 13 -6.63 -5.75 14.37
N SER A 14 -7.80 -5.48 13.75
CA SER A 14 -8.65 -6.53 13.18
C SER A 14 -7.94 -7.32 12.08
N ILE A 15 -7.10 -6.68 11.28
CA ILE A 15 -6.29 -7.35 10.26
C ILE A 15 -5.24 -8.25 10.92
N LYS A 16 -4.55 -7.78 11.96
CA LYS A 16 -3.56 -8.57 12.71
C LYS A 16 -4.20 -9.76 13.45
N ASP A 17 -5.39 -9.59 14.00
CA ASP A 17 -6.14 -10.65 14.68
C ASP A 17 -6.50 -11.82 13.75
N LYS A 18 -6.52 -11.58 12.43
CA LYS A 18 -6.70 -12.62 11.40
C LYS A 18 -5.38 -13.34 11.02
N GLY A 19 -4.31 -13.16 11.78
CA GLY A 19 -3.02 -13.84 11.57
C GLY A 19 -2.03 -13.10 10.66
N ILE A 20 -2.32 -11.86 10.28
CA ILE A 20 -1.38 -11.03 9.53
C ILE A 20 -0.27 -10.51 10.46
N SER A 21 0.98 -10.79 10.10
CA SER A 21 2.17 -10.37 10.87
C SER A 21 2.49 -8.88 10.71
N GLU A 22 2.50 -8.37 9.47
CA GLU A 22 2.78 -6.97 9.15
C GLU A 22 1.79 -6.41 8.12
N ILE A 23 1.44 -5.14 8.30
CA ILE A 23 0.72 -4.34 7.30
C ILE A 23 1.72 -3.32 6.75
N ILE A 24 1.90 -3.30 5.44
CA ILE A 24 2.92 -2.49 4.77
C ILE A 24 2.25 -1.54 3.77
N CYS A 25 2.63 -0.27 3.82
CA CYS A 25 2.30 0.72 2.78
C CYS A 25 3.57 1.07 2.01
N VAL A 26 3.61 0.74 0.73
CA VAL A 26 4.70 1.06 -0.20
C VAL A 26 4.27 2.17 -1.15
N SER A 27 5.18 3.08 -1.47
CA SER A 27 4.95 4.13 -2.47
C SER A 27 6.24 4.54 -3.16
N VAL A 28 6.12 4.94 -4.43
CA VAL A 28 7.17 5.65 -5.17
C VAL A 28 7.28 7.08 -4.64
N ASN A 29 8.06 7.23 -3.58
CA ASN A 29 8.48 8.48 -2.92
C ASN A 29 9.79 8.20 -2.16
N ASP A 30 10.48 9.24 -1.72
CA ASP A 30 11.65 9.14 -0.87
C ASP A 30 11.28 8.75 0.59
N PRO A 31 12.23 8.22 1.38
CA PRO A 31 11.98 7.81 2.77
C PRO A 31 11.60 8.97 3.70
N PHE A 32 12.03 10.21 3.43
CA PHE A 32 11.70 11.35 4.28
C PHE A 32 10.23 11.72 4.15
N VAL A 33 9.71 11.77 2.92
CA VAL A 33 8.29 11.96 2.65
C VAL A 33 7.46 10.83 3.23
N MET A 34 7.89 9.58 3.07
CA MET A 34 7.17 8.43 3.65
C MET A 34 7.15 8.46 5.18
N ALA A 35 8.24 8.88 5.83
CA ALA A 35 8.30 9.04 7.28
C ALA A 35 7.39 10.16 7.79
N ALA A 36 7.42 11.33 7.13
CA ALA A 36 6.55 12.46 7.48
C ALA A 36 5.06 12.09 7.28
N TRP A 37 4.73 11.40 6.18
CA TRP A 37 3.38 10.94 5.91
C TRP A 37 2.90 9.89 6.91
N GLY A 38 3.75 8.94 7.30
CA GLY A 38 3.43 7.96 8.34
C GLY A 38 3.14 8.60 9.70
N LYS A 39 3.94 9.61 10.08
CA LYS A 39 3.72 10.37 11.32
C LYS A 39 2.40 11.13 11.30
N ASP A 40 2.09 11.82 10.20
CA ASP A 40 0.83 12.56 10.01
C ASP A 40 -0.39 11.62 10.10
N GLN A 41 -0.27 10.43 9.52
CA GLN A 41 -1.34 9.43 9.48
C GLN A 41 -1.35 8.46 10.69
N LYS A 42 -0.48 8.69 11.69
CA LYS A 42 -0.39 7.90 12.93
C LYS A 42 -0.23 6.39 12.66
N THR A 43 0.66 6.05 11.74
CA THR A 43 0.87 4.64 11.31
C THR A 43 1.73 3.83 12.28
N GLU A 44 2.37 4.46 13.25
CA GLU A 44 3.28 3.82 14.21
C GLU A 44 2.64 2.61 14.92
N GLY A 45 3.35 1.48 14.93
CA GLY A 45 2.87 0.21 15.48
C GLY A 45 1.74 -0.47 14.70
N LYS A 46 1.19 0.17 13.65
CA LYS A 46 0.01 -0.29 12.90
C LYS A 46 0.35 -0.65 11.46
N VAL A 47 0.93 0.29 10.73
CA VAL A 47 1.30 0.16 9.31
C VAL A 47 2.74 0.62 9.13
N ARG A 48 3.56 -0.24 8.52
CA ARG A 48 4.94 0.06 8.18
C ARG A 48 5.00 0.80 6.85
N MET A 49 5.63 1.97 6.84
CA MET A 49 5.79 2.79 5.63
C MET A 49 7.11 2.42 4.95
N LEU A 50 7.06 2.01 3.68
CA LEU A 50 8.23 1.70 2.85
C LEU A 50 8.31 2.64 1.65
N ALA A 51 9.50 3.16 1.39
CA ALA A 51 9.80 3.97 0.23
C ALA A 51 10.38 3.12 -0.90
N ASP A 52 9.93 3.35 -2.13
CA ASP A 52 10.46 2.76 -3.37
C ASP A 52 10.90 3.89 -4.33
N PRO A 53 12.00 4.62 -4.04
CA PRO A 53 12.31 5.87 -4.73
C PRO A 53 12.64 5.68 -6.22
N SER A 54 13.26 4.55 -6.60
CA SER A 54 13.60 4.20 -7.98
C SER A 54 12.47 3.47 -8.73
N ALA A 55 11.35 3.23 -8.05
CA ALA A 55 10.24 2.41 -8.52
C ALA A 55 10.65 0.96 -8.89
N GLU A 56 11.76 0.44 -8.35
CA GLU A 56 12.30 -0.87 -8.71
C GLU A 56 11.34 -1.99 -8.32
N PHE A 57 10.81 -1.93 -7.10
CA PHE A 57 9.83 -2.90 -6.62
C PHE A 57 8.52 -2.80 -7.42
N THR A 58 8.05 -1.57 -7.60
CA THR A 58 6.81 -1.28 -8.35
C THR A 58 6.89 -1.76 -9.80
N LYS A 59 8.04 -1.58 -10.46
CA LYS A 59 8.30 -2.06 -11.83
C LYS A 59 8.40 -3.58 -11.89
N ALA A 60 9.05 -4.22 -10.92
CA ALA A 60 9.18 -5.68 -10.87
C ALA A 60 7.82 -6.39 -10.77
N LEU A 61 6.81 -5.73 -10.21
CA LEU A 61 5.44 -6.23 -10.13
C LEU A 61 4.55 -5.85 -11.33
N ASP A 62 5.06 -5.11 -12.31
CA ASP A 62 4.30 -4.53 -13.42
C ASP A 62 3.14 -3.60 -12.96
N LEU A 63 3.33 -2.96 -11.80
CA LEU A 63 2.37 -2.04 -11.17
C LEU A 63 2.77 -0.57 -11.35
N ALA A 64 3.79 -0.31 -12.16
CA ALA A 64 4.19 1.05 -12.51
C ALA A 64 3.16 1.69 -13.45
N THR A 65 2.90 2.98 -13.25
CA THR A 65 2.12 3.81 -14.16
C THR A 65 2.78 5.17 -14.28
N ASP A 66 2.82 5.73 -15.49
CA ASP A 66 3.29 7.09 -15.68
C ASP A 66 2.15 8.07 -15.38
N LEU A 67 2.38 8.97 -14.43
CA LEU A 67 1.46 10.03 -14.04
C LEU A 67 2.24 11.36 -14.07
N PRO A 68 2.45 11.96 -15.25
CA PRO A 68 3.24 13.18 -15.40
C PRO A 68 2.81 14.35 -14.49
N PRO A 69 1.49 14.59 -14.26
CA PRO A 69 1.05 15.64 -13.32
C PRO A 69 1.51 15.42 -11.88
N LEU A 70 1.88 14.18 -11.52
CA LEU A 70 2.40 13.79 -10.22
C LEU A 70 3.92 13.56 -10.26
N GLY A 71 4.63 14.04 -11.28
CA GLY A 71 6.09 13.93 -11.33
C GLY A 71 6.62 12.61 -11.90
N GLY A 72 5.84 11.95 -12.79
CA GLY A 72 6.31 10.81 -13.59
C GLY A 72 5.84 9.46 -13.06
N ILE A 73 6.75 8.48 -13.00
CA ILE A 73 6.42 7.10 -12.62
C ILE A 73 5.92 7.04 -11.18
N ARG A 74 4.73 6.46 -11.01
CA ARG A 74 4.10 6.18 -9.72
C ARG A 74 3.67 4.71 -9.66
N SER A 75 3.30 4.28 -8.47
CA SER A 75 2.63 3.00 -8.27
C SER A 75 1.15 3.14 -8.56
N LYS A 76 0.58 2.18 -9.31
CA LYS A 76 -0.86 1.95 -9.31
C LYS A 76 -1.31 1.68 -7.89
N ARG A 77 -2.58 1.97 -7.59
CA ARG A 77 -3.19 1.59 -6.31
C ARG A 77 -3.56 0.12 -6.33
N TYR A 78 -3.09 -0.61 -5.33
CA TYR A 78 -3.41 -2.01 -5.13
C TYR A 78 -3.35 -2.36 -3.64
N SER A 79 -3.83 -3.55 -3.32
CA SER A 79 -3.48 -4.29 -2.11
C SER A 79 -3.08 -5.71 -2.50
N MET A 80 -2.26 -6.35 -1.68
CA MET A 80 -1.84 -7.73 -1.90
C MET A 80 -1.66 -8.44 -0.56
N LEU A 81 -1.96 -9.73 -0.55
CA LEU A 81 -1.66 -10.63 0.55
C LEU A 81 -0.45 -11.47 0.14
N ILE A 82 0.56 -11.50 1.01
CA ILE A 82 1.80 -12.24 0.79
C ILE A 82 1.93 -13.26 1.92
N ASP A 83 2.14 -14.52 1.54
CA ASP A 83 2.46 -15.61 2.45
C ASP A 83 3.79 -16.23 2.02
N ASN A 84 4.78 -16.23 2.90
CA ASN A 84 6.12 -16.78 2.66
C ASN A 84 6.74 -16.36 1.31
N CYS A 85 6.74 -15.05 1.05
CA CYS A 85 7.24 -14.44 -0.20
C CYS A 85 6.46 -14.81 -1.48
N VAL A 86 5.30 -15.47 -1.35
CA VAL A 86 4.39 -15.77 -2.46
C VAL A 86 3.17 -14.87 -2.36
N ILE A 87 2.81 -14.21 -3.47
CA ILE A 87 1.58 -13.41 -3.55
C ILE A 87 0.40 -14.38 -3.62
N SER A 88 -0.39 -14.46 -2.54
CA SER A 88 -1.57 -15.33 -2.49
C SER A 88 -2.79 -14.67 -3.12
N SER A 89 -2.88 -13.34 -3.05
CA SER A 89 -3.91 -12.57 -3.73
C SER A 89 -3.45 -11.13 -3.99
N ILE A 90 -3.92 -10.56 -5.10
CA ILE A 90 -3.65 -9.17 -5.49
C ILE A 90 -4.93 -8.50 -5.98
N ASN A 91 -5.17 -7.28 -5.52
CA ASN A 91 -6.33 -6.47 -5.84
C ASN A 91 -5.87 -5.14 -6.43
N VAL A 92 -5.76 -5.06 -7.75
CA VAL A 92 -5.34 -3.85 -8.48
C VAL A 92 -6.58 -3.05 -8.88
N GLU A 93 -6.58 -1.74 -8.61
CA GLU A 93 -7.67 -0.87 -9.04
C GLU A 93 -7.76 -0.84 -10.59
N PRO A 94 -8.97 -0.95 -11.18
CA PRO A 94 -9.13 -1.04 -12.64
C PRO A 94 -8.55 0.16 -13.41
N ASP A 95 -8.64 1.35 -12.81
CA ASP A 95 -8.11 2.61 -13.33
C ASP A 95 -6.72 2.97 -12.72
N GLY A 96 -6.15 2.07 -11.92
CA GLY A 96 -4.88 2.27 -11.23
C GLY A 96 -4.86 3.34 -10.14
N THR A 97 -5.96 4.06 -9.88
CA THR A 97 -5.97 5.20 -8.92
C THR A 97 -7.18 5.22 -7.99
N GLY A 98 -8.24 4.50 -8.34
CA GLY A 98 -9.54 4.42 -7.69
C GLY A 98 -9.51 3.88 -6.26
N LEU A 99 -10.67 3.76 -5.63
CA LEU A 99 -10.81 3.35 -4.23
C LEU A 99 -11.91 2.28 -4.12
N SER A 100 -11.66 1.11 -4.67
CA SER A 100 -12.58 -0.02 -4.69
C SER A 100 -11.93 -1.27 -4.08
N CYS A 101 -11.41 -2.19 -4.90
CA CYS A 101 -10.91 -3.49 -4.48
C CYS A 101 -9.68 -3.43 -3.56
N SER A 102 -8.91 -2.34 -3.60
CA SER A 102 -7.68 -2.19 -2.81
C SER A 102 -7.91 -1.71 -1.37
N LEU A 103 -9.14 -1.40 -0.96
CA LEU A 103 -9.45 -0.92 0.38
C LEU A 103 -9.37 -2.03 1.43
N ALA A 104 -9.02 -1.68 2.68
CA ALA A 104 -8.89 -2.62 3.81
C ALA A 104 -10.08 -3.57 3.97
N LYS A 105 -11.31 -3.04 3.91
CA LYS A 105 -12.56 -3.81 4.00
C LYS A 105 -12.72 -4.92 2.94
N ASN A 106 -12.03 -4.79 1.81
CA ASN A 106 -12.11 -5.72 0.68
C ASN A 106 -10.95 -6.71 0.65
N LEU A 107 -9.99 -6.59 1.58
CA LEU A 107 -8.90 -7.54 1.70
C LEU A 107 -9.44 -8.87 2.25
N LYS A 108 -9.42 -9.89 1.40
CA LYS A 108 -9.77 -11.26 1.79
C LYS A 108 -8.58 -11.89 2.51
N VAL A 109 -8.49 -11.63 3.80
CA VAL A 109 -7.62 -12.41 4.69
C VAL A 109 -8.33 -13.73 4.93
N VAL A 110 -7.66 -14.84 4.57
CA VAL A 110 -8.17 -16.22 4.60
C VAL A 110 -8.55 -16.63 6.01
#